data_AF-G3XL82-F1
#
_entry.id   AF-G3XL82-F1
#
_cell.length_a   1.000
_cell.length_b   1.000
_cell.length_c   1.000
_cell.angle_alpha   90.00
_cell.angle_beta   90.00
_cell.angle_gamma   90.00
#
_symmetry.space_group_name_H-M   'P 1'
#
loop_
_entity.id
_entity.type
_entity.pdbx_description
1 polymer ?
#
loop_
_entity_poly.entity_id
_entity_poly.type
_entity_poly.pdbx_seq_one_letter_code
_entity_poly.pdbx_strand_id
1 'polypeptide(L)' 'PGLLTPCYSGSEPSGTFGPVNPSLNNTYEFMSTFFLEVSSVFPDFYLHLGGYEVDFTC' A
#
# COMPACT_ATOMS: atom_id res chain seq x y z
N PRO A 1 -6.72 -8.60 3.44
CA PRO A 1 -7.13 -7.68 4.54
C PRO A 1 -5.86 -7.17 5.24
N GLY A 2 -5.88 -5.96 5.81
CA GLY A 2 -4.70 -5.37 6.50
C GLY A 2 -3.64 -4.77 5.59
N LEU A 3 -3.99 -4.41 4.35
CA LEU A 3 -3.07 -3.74 3.42
C LEU A 3 -2.88 -2.25 3.75
N LEU A 4 -3.92 -1.59 4.27
CA LEU A 4 -3.89 -0.18 4.67
C LEU A 4 -3.64 -0.05 6.17
N THR A 5 -3.00 1.04 6.58
CA THR A 5 -2.75 1.37 8.00
C THR A 5 -4.08 1.74 8.67
N PRO A 6 -4.52 1.05 9.75
CA PRO A 6 -5.64 1.51 10.55
C PRO A 6 -5.24 2.75 11.35
N CYS A 7 -6.02 3.81 11.27
CA CYS A 7 -5.72 5.06 11.95
C CYS A 7 -6.25 5.06 13.38
N TYR A 8 -5.57 5.79 14.28
CA TYR A 8 -5.91 5.87 15.69
C TYR A 8 -6.24 7.30 16.10
N SER A 9 -7.24 7.43 16.97
CA SER A 9 -7.51 8.68 17.70
C SER A 9 -7.17 8.44 19.17
N GLY A 10 -5.93 8.76 19.54
CA GLY A 10 -5.38 8.37 20.84
C GLY A 10 -5.01 6.89 20.86
N SER A 11 -5.49 6.13 21.84
CA SER A 11 -5.23 4.69 21.96
C SER A 11 -6.21 3.81 21.18
N GLU A 12 -7.33 4.37 20.72
CA GLU A 12 -8.39 3.61 20.07
C GLU A 12 -8.36 3.74 18.55
N PRO A 13 -8.66 2.66 17.80
CA PRO A 13 -8.85 2.74 16.36
C PRO A 13 -9.99 3.70 16.03
N SER A 14 -9.71 4.66 15.16
CA SER A 14 -10.68 5.65 14.70
C SER A 14 -11.71 5.10 13.70
N GLY A 15 -11.46 3.90 13.16
CA GLY A 15 -12.27 3.28 12.11
C GLY A 15 -11.93 3.75 10.68
N THR A 16 -11.04 4.74 10.53
CA THR A 16 -10.51 5.15 9.22
C THR A 16 -9.20 4.44 8.90
N PHE A 17 -8.80 4.49 7.63
CA PHE A 17 -7.56 3.92 7.13
C PHE A 17 -6.73 4.97 6.41
N GLY A 18 -5.41 4.86 6.52
CA GLY A 18 -4.43 5.72 5.90
C GLY A 18 -3.75 5.06 4.69
N PRO A 19 -2.50 5.42 4.40
CA PRO A 19 -1.71 4.81 3.35
C PRO A 19 -1.54 3.30 3.51
N VAL A 20 -0.99 2.66 2.47
CA VAL A 20 -0.55 1.25 2.53
C VAL A 20 0.39 1.05 3.71
N ASN A 21 0.16 0.04 4.53
CA ASN A 21 0.92 -0.23 5.74
C ASN A 21 2.29 -0.83 5.41
N PRO A 22 3.39 -0.07 5.55
CA PRO A 22 4.72 -0.54 5.16
C PRO A 22 5.39 -1.38 6.27
N SER A 23 4.76 -1.55 7.43
CA SER A 23 5.33 -2.27 8.58
C SER A 23 5.08 -3.78 8.55
N LEU A 24 4.20 -4.25 7.66
CA LEU A 24 3.82 -5.66 7.56
C LEU A 24 4.43 -6.33 6.33
N ASN A 25 5.02 -7.51 6.50
CA ASN A 25 5.61 -8.27 5.40
C ASN A 25 4.58 -8.66 4.33
N ASN A 26 3.34 -8.92 4.73
CA ASN A 26 2.26 -9.29 3.81
C ASN A 26 1.98 -8.18 2.76
N THR A 27 2.23 -6.91 3.09
CA THR A 27 2.13 -5.79 2.14
C THR A 27 3.13 -5.99 1.00
N TYR A 28 4.38 -6.33 1.30
CA TYR A 28 5.41 -6.53 0.29
C TYR A 28 5.18 -7.81 -0.52
N GLU A 29 4.72 -8.89 0.11
CA GLU A 29 4.33 -10.14 -0.58
C GLU A 29 3.18 -9.89 -1.56
N PHE A 30 2.17 -9.12 -1.16
CA PHE A 30 1.07 -8.70 -2.02
C PHE A 30 1.56 -7.86 -3.19
N MET A 31 2.34 -6.79 -2.93
CA MET A 31 2.83 -5.89 -3.98
C MET A 31 3.74 -6.63 -4.98
N SER A 32 4.59 -7.52 -4.50
CA SER A 32 5.46 -8.35 -5.35
C SER A 32 4.64 -9.22 -6.32
N THR A 33 3.63 -9.91 -5.81
CA THR A 33 2.76 -10.76 -6.64
C THR A 33 1.93 -9.91 -7.62
N PHE A 34 1.41 -8.78 -7.16
CA PHE A 34 0.63 -7.85 -7.99
C PHE A 34 1.47 -7.29 -9.15
N PHE A 35 2.66 -6.76 -8.89
CA PHE A 35 3.50 -6.19 -9.95
C PHE A 35 4.10 -7.26 -10.87
N LEU A 36 4.19 -8.52 -10.44
CA LEU A 36 4.51 -9.64 -11.34
C LEU A 36 3.42 -9.82 -12.40
N GLU A 37 2.15 -9.74 -12.04
CA GLU A 37 1.05 -9.77 -13.02
C GLU A 37 1.09 -8.52 -13.92
N VAL A 38 1.19 -7.32 -13.32
CA VAL A 38 1.22 -6.06 -14.08
C VAL A 38 2.33 -6.07 -15.12
N SER A 39 3.55 -6.46 -14.75
CA SER A 39 4.68 -6.53 -15.69
C SER A 39 4.52 -7.59 -16.79
N SER A 40 3.66 -8.59 -16.59
CA SER A 40 3.32 -9.61 -17.61
C SER A 40 2.25 -9.10 -18.57
N VAL A 41 1.28 -8.31 -18.08
CA VAL A 41 0.16 -7.80 -18.87
C VAL A 41 0.54 -6.59 -19.73
N PHE A 42 1.35 -5.68 -19.19
CA PHE A 42 1.73 -4.45 -19.87
C PHE A 42 3.11 -4.61 -20.53
N PRO A 43 3.19 -4.64 -21.88
CA PRO A 43 4.44 -4.92 -22.60
C PRO A 43 5.36 -3.69 -22.73
N ASP A 44 4.94 -2.52 -22.26
CA ASP A 44 5.79 -1.33 -22.24
C ASP A 44 6.94 -1.52 -21.26
N PHE A 45 8.09 -0.91 -21.55
CA PHE A 45 9.27 -1.04 -20.71
C PHE A 45 9.12 -0.30 -19.37
N TYR A 46 8.34 0.79 -19.33
CA TYR A 46 8.22 1.64 -18.16
C TYR A 46 6.85 1.51 -17.50
N LEU A 47 6.87 1.38 -16.17
CA LEU A 47 5.68 1.46 -15.33
C LEU A 47 5.79 2.68 -14.42
N HIS A 48 4.71 3.45 -14.32
CA HIS A 48 4.60 4.52 -13.34
C HIS A 48 4.10 3.95 -12.01
N LEU A 49 4.90 4.09 -10.95
CA LEU A 49 4.60 3.52 -9.63
C LEU A 49 3.89 4.50 -8.69
N GLY A 50 3.63 5.73 -9.12
CA GLY A 50 3.02 6.76 -8.29
C GLY A 50 3.93 7.20 -7.15
N GLY A 51 3.40 7.21 -5.92
CA GLY A 51 4.15 7.56 -4.71
C GLY A 51 4.18 9.06 -4.39
N TYR A 52 3.25 9.85 -4.91
CA TYR A 52 3.11 11.27 -4.60
C TYR A 52 2.09 11.51 -3.48
N GLU A 53 2.22 12.65 -2.78
CA GLU A 53 1.26 13.17 -1.78
C GLU A 53 0.86 12.18 -0.68
N VAL A 54 1.83 11.43 -0.13
CA VAL A 54 1.60 10.55 1.01
C VAL A 54 1.42 11.39 2.28
N ASP A 55 0.23 11.33 2.87
CA ASP A 55 -0.07 11.89 4.19
C ASP A 55 0.37 10.91 5.30
N PHE A 56 1.15 11.41 6.26
CA PHE A 56 1.71 10.65 7.39
C PHE A 56 0.96 10.89 8.71
N THR A 57 -0.20 11.55 8.67
CA THR A 57 -1.01 11.81 9.87
C THR A 57 -1.56 10.52 10.48
N CYS A 58 -1.65 9.47 9.67
CA CYS A 58 -1.91 8.08 10.03
C CYS A 58 -0.62 7.27 9.85
#